data_AF-A0A7Z9QMW2-F1
#
_entry.id   AF-A0A7Z9QMW2-F1
#
_cell.length_a   1.000
_cell.length_b   1.000
_cell.length_c   1.000
_cell.angle_alpha   90.00
_cell.angle_beta   90.00
_cell.angle_gamma   90.00
#
_symmetry.space_group_name_H-M   'P 1'
#
loop_
_entity.id
_entity.type
_entity.pdbx_description
1 polymer ?
#
loop_
_entity_poly.entity_id
_entity_poly.type
_entity_poly.pdbx_seq_one_letter_code
_entity_poly.pdbx_strand_id
1 'polypeptide(L)'
;AVAPTYQQGDDVRIRISDSDGNADAGLVETLDVRVTSETEDTGTPFSASAPVAGGSNNGDGTLTILSTSYDTKTETWTLTAVSSTSFLVAGSVSGNQSRQYTVGTDSYATDNDEVTFVIEQGTISFSVGDTFSFDTTAGTIVSEMVTLTETGVDTGIFEGSLPLLESALAVEADGNLQVSSGDLITAFYDDAIGDFGDPVQVRSTSLYSATVIGGSTILADTVWTSANSPYLITGDVTVNSGVTLTILEGVRVLFLANHDDLVAGDEPYDSELIVNGTLNVAGTVDNPVVFTSSNREPLIGEWGGIRVNGDASFYYATIEYSAYGIYFQAGRSLSISNSIIQNNGNYGVRNYDSYNALISITDSQIINNNGPGIYGEYYLKSWVITGNTIKDNLGTGLYLYSPSNVIVSNNVISGNGGGAEFFYVKDNFEFTDNV
;
A
#
# COMPACT_ATOMS: atom_id res chain seq x y z
N ALA A 1 -4.63 -7.29 15.98
CA ALA A 1 -4.63 -8.58 15.26
C ALA A 1 -4.38 -8.26 13.80
N VAL A 2 -3.57 -9.05 13.11
CA VAL A 2 -3.33 -8.87 11.66
C VAL A 2 -4.68 -8.98 10.96
N ALA A 3 -4.97 -8.06 10.03
CA ALA A 3 -6.16 -8.17 9.20
C ALA A 3 -6.09 -9.51 8.44
N PRO A 4 -7.11 -10.38 8.52
CA PRO A 4 -7.08 -11.64 7.79
C PRO A 4 -6.91 -11.36 6.28
N THR A 5 -6.19 -12.23 5.59
CA THR A 5 -6.10 -12.21 4.13
C THR A 5 -6.80 -13.44 3.59
N TYR A 6 -7.55 -13.27 2.50
CA TYR A 6 -8.28 -14.35 1.85
C TYR A 6 -7.76 -14.57 0.44
N GLN A 7 -7.88 -15.82 -0.03
CA GLN A 7 -7.56 -16.19 -1.40
C GLN A 7 -8.67 -16.97 -2.09
N GLN A 8 -8.50 -17.25 -3.37
CA GLN A 8 -9.44 -18.03 -4.14
C GLN A 8 -9.75 -19.38 -3.46
N GLY A 9 -11.04 -19.65 -3.26
CA GLY A 9 -11.53 -20.88 -2.63
C GLY A 9 -11.64 -20.83 -1.10
N ASP A 10 -11.28 -19.71 -0.47
CA ASP A 10 -11.55 -19.50 0.96
C ASP A 10 -13.02 -19.13 1.21
N ASP A 11 -13.44 -19.31 2.46
CA ASP A 11 -14.64 -18.68 3.02
C ASP A 11 -14.21 -17.55 3.94
N VAL A 12 -14.88 -16.39 3.88
CA VAL A 12 -14.76 -15.35 4.91
C VAL A 12 -15.24 -15.94 6.22
N ARG A 13 -14.42 -15.84 7.27
CA ARG A 13 -14.77 -16.34 8.61
C ARG A 13 -14.90 -15.17 9.55
N ILE A 14 -16.06 -15.02 10.16
CA ILE A 14 -16.34 -13.96 11.12
C ILE A 14 -16.43 -14.58 12.51
N ARG A 15 -15.76 -13.93 13.48
CA ARG A 15 -15.91 -14.20 14.90
C ARG A 15 -16.21 -12.89 15.61
N ILE A 16 -17.27 -12.89 16.42
CA ILE A 16 -17.64 -11.77 17.28
C ILE A 16 -17.59 -12.25 18.73
N SER A 17 -17.05 -11.40 19.60
CA SER A 17 -17.17 -11.54 21.05
C SER A 17 -18.11 -10.44 21.52
N ASP A 18 -19.30 -10.83 21.92
CA ASP A 18 -20.35 -9.92 22.37
C ASP A 18 -21.10 -10.60 23.53
N SER A 19 -21.03 -9.98 24.70
CA SER A 19 -21.70 -10.50 25.89
C SER A 19 -23.17 -10.12 26.00
N ASP A 20 -23.60 -9.05 25.34
CA ASP A 20 -24.99 -8.58 25.40
C ASP A 20 -25.89 -9.28 24.38
N GLY A 21 -25.34 -9.68 23.23
CA GLY A 21 -26.00 -10.57 22.27
C GLY A 21 -26.27 -11.98 22.82
N ASN A 22 -25.59 -12.37 23.89
CA ASN A 22 -25.82 -13.60 24.66
C ASN A 22 -26.80 -13.34 25.82
N ALA A 23 -28.06 -13.08 25.48
CA ALA A 23 -29.07 -12.63 26.44
C ALA A 23 -29.67 -13.77 27.29
N ASP A 24 -29.66 -15.03 26.83
CA ASP A 24 -30.19 -16.21 27.51
C ASP A 24 -29.09 -17.27 27.71
N ALA A 25 -28.50 -17.28 28.91
CA ALA A 25 -27.49 -18.24 29.33
C ALA A 25 -27.90 -19.73 29.30
N GLY A 26 -29.13 -20.07 28.88
CA GLY A 26 -29.60 -21.43 28.66
C GLY A 26 -29.65 -21.88 27.20
N LEU A 27 -29.43 -20.98 26.24
CA LEU A 27 -29.58 -21.24 24.80
C LEU A 27 -28.27 -20.96 24.05
N VAL A 28 -28.27 -21.35 22.77
CA VAL A 28 -27.26 -20.96 21.81
C VAL A 28 -27.90 -19.90 20.95
N GLU A 29 -27.31 -18.71 20.92
CA GLU A 29 -27.87 -17.57 20.24
C GLU A 29 -27.25 -17.35 18.85
N THR A 30 -27.84 -16.42 18.10
CA THR A 30 -27.34 -16.01 16.79
C THR A 30 -27.26 -14.49 16.68
N LEU A 31 -26.26 -14.01 15.96
CA LEU A 31 -26.10 -12.61 15.56
C LEU A 31 -26.04 -12.54 14.03
N ASP A 32 -26.53 -11.46 13.47
CA ASP A 32 -26.42 -11.21 12.04
C ASP A 32 -25.36 -10.15 11.75
N VAL A 33 -24.54 -10.39 10.74
CA VAL A 33 -23.54 -9.45 10.25
C VAL A 33 -23.72 -9.22 8.76
N ARG A 34 -23.33 -8.04 8.31
CA ARG A 34 -23.25 -7.70 6.88
C ARG A 34 -21.82 -7.82 6.41
N VAL A 35 -21.60 -8.40 5.23
CA VAL A 35 -20.27 -8.50 4.63
C VAL A 35 -20.36 -8.03 3.19
N THR A 36 -19.44 -7.16 2.79
CA THR A 36 -19.34 -6.69 1.40
C THR A 36 -17.89 -6.76 0.92
N SER A 37 -17.70 -6.58 -0.38
CA SER A 37 -16.42 -6.36 -1.03
C SER A 37 -16.54 -5.13 -1.93
N GLU A 38 -15.43 -4.57 -2.38
CA GLU A 38 -15.48 -3.49 -3.38
C GLU A 38 -16.09 -3.94 -4.72
N THR A 39 -16.01 -5.23 -5.06
CA THR A 39 -16.69 -5.77 -6.24
C THR A 39 -18.20 -5.84 -6.04
N GLU A 40 -18.66 -6.25 -4.85
CA GLU A 40 -20.07 -6.46 -4.56
C GLU A 40 -20.81 -5.19 -4.18
N ASP A 41 -20.13 -4.24 -3.53
CA ASP A 41 -20.72 -2.97 -3.11
C ASP A 41 -21.00 -2.06 -4.32
N THR A 42 -22.11 -2.37 -4.99
CA THR A 42 -22.67 -1.61 -6.12
C THR A 42 -23.62 -0.50 -5.65
N GLY A 43 -23.64 -0.23 -4.35
CA GLY A 43 -24.44 0.82 -3.76
C GLY A 43 -24.00 2.22 -4.17
N THR A 44 -24.82 3.20 -3.84
CA THR A 44 -24.44 4.61 -4.01
C THR A 44 -23.26 4.94 -3.09
N PRO A 45 -22.15 5.47 -3.61
CA PRO A 45 -20.99 5.79 -2.79
C PRO A 45 -21.32 6.95 -1.85
N PHE A 46 -20.75 6.92 -0.64
CA PHE A 46 -20.70 8.09 0.22
C PHE A 46 -19.90 9.20 -0.47
N SER A 47 -20.28 10.46 -0.25
CA SER A 47 -19.66 11.58 -0.95
C SER A 47 -19.72 12.89 -0.16
N ALA A 48 -18.87 13.83 -0.56
CA ALA A 48 -18.91 15.21 -0.10
C ALA A 48 -19.02 16.17 -1.30
N SER A 49 -19.78 17.25 -1.14
CA SER A 49 -19.83 18.34 -2.09
C SER A 49 -18.57 19.22 -2.00
N ALA A 50 -18.32 20.00 -3.05
CA ALA A 50 -17.21 20.95 -3.04
C ALA A 50 -17.41 21.99 -1.91
N PRO A 51 -16.40 22.24 -1.07
CA PRO A 51 -16.49 23.23 -0.01
C PRO A 51 -16.75 24.64 -0.53
N VAL A 52 -17.66 25.35 0.15
CA VAL A 52 -18.05 26.73 -0.17
C VAL A 52 -17.60 27.64 0.97
N ALA A 53 -16.76 28.63 0.64
CA ALA A 53 -16.38 29.69 1.56
C ALA A 53 -17.54 30.67 1.79
N GLY A 54 -17.69 31.15 3.02
CA GLY A 54 -18.65 32.20 3.36
C GLY A 54 -18.42 33.47 2.55
N GLY A 55 -19.49 34.07 2.01
CA GLY A 55 -19.39 35.27 1.16
C GLY A 55 -18.90 36.52 1.89
N SER A 56 -18.82 36.48 3.22
CA SER A 56 -18.27 37.53 4.08
C SER A 56 -16.89 37.23 4.62
N ASN A 57 -16.24 36.14 4.17
CA ASN A 57 -14.91 35.76 4.66
C ASN A 57 -13.88 36.84 4.35
N ASN A 58 -12.98 37.07 5.30
CA ASN A 58 -11.83 37.93 5.14
C ASN A 58 -10.60 37.16 4.63
N GLY A 59 -10.36 35.95 5.13
CA GLY A 59 -9.29 35.08 4.67
C GLY A 59 -9.58 34.47 3.30
N ASP A 60 -8.52 34.17 2.55
CA ASP A 60 -8.56 33.62 1.19
C ASP A 60 -8.05 32.16 1.13
N GLY A 61 -7.92 31.49 2.28
CA GLY A 61 -7.54 30.09 2.32
C GLY A 61 -8.62 29.15 1.78
N THR A 62 -8.26 27.89 1.64
CA THR A 62 -9.07 26.86 0.97
C THR A 62 -9.32 25.69 1.92
N LEU A 63 -10.51 25.11 1.83
CA LEU A 63 -10.82 23.83 2.47
C LEU A 63 -10.88 22.75 1.40
N THR A 64 -10.19 21.64 1.64
CA THR A 64 -10.16 20.48 0.77
C THR A 64 -10.64 19.25 1.55
N ILE A 65 -11.67 18.57 1.05
CA ILE A 65 -12.08 17.28 1.59
C ILE A 65 -11.08 16.23 1.08
N LEU A 66 -10.52 15.46 2.00
CA LEU A 66 -9.55 14.41 1.72
C LEU A 66 -10.25 13.06 1.54
N SER A 67 -11.20 12.73 2.42
CA SER A 67 -11.95 11.48 2.34
C SER A 67 -13.28 11.54 3.09
N THR A 68 -14.15 10.60 2.73
CA THR A 68 -15.39 10.24 3.42
C THR A 68 -15.37 8.73 3.69
N SER A 69 -16.19 8.23 4.60
CA SER A 69 -16.18 6.82 5.02
C SER A 69 -17.58 6.19 5.06
N TYR A 70 -17.67 4.91 5.42
CA TYR A 70 -18.96 4.25 5.66
C TYR A 70 -19.77 4.87 6.82
N ASP A 71 -19.14 5.67 7.68
CA ASP A 71 -19.82 6.36 8.79
C ASP A 71 -20.43 7.71 8.33
N THR A 72 -20.18 8.10 7.08
CA THR A 72 -20.67 9.36 6.51
C THR A 72 -22.19 9.45 6.64
N LYS A 73 -22.67 10.51 7.27
CA LYS A 73 -24.09 10.85 7.30
C LYS A 73 -24.45 11.86 6.21
N THR A 74 -25.72 11.85 5.79
CA THR A 74 -26.26 12.90 4.94
C THR A 74 -26.51 14.15 5.78
N GLU A 75 -25.61 15.11 5.73
CA GLU A 75 -25.66 16.30 6.57
C GLU A 75 -24.85 17.47 6.00
N THR A 76 -25.10 18.68 6.51
CA THR A 76 -24.27 19.85 6.22
C THR A 76 -23.22 20.02 7.32
N TRP A 77 -21.95 20.13 6.92
CA TRP A 77 -20.83 20.49 7.78
C TRP A 77 -20.57 21.99 7.70
N THR A 78 -20.38 22.63 8.84
CA THR A 78 -20.02 24.05 8.97
C THR A 78 -18.76 24.19 9.80
N LEU A 79 -17.78 24.91 9.26
CA LEU A 79 -16.57 25.29 9.96
C LEU A 79 -16.58 26.79 10.19
N THR A 80 -16.28 27.23 11.41
CA THR A 80 -16.26 28.65 11.77
C THR A 80 -14.96 29.03 12.45
N ALA A 81 -14.22 29.96 11.86
CA ALA A 81 -12.98 30.48 12.41
C ALA A 81 -13.25 31.17 13.75
N VAL A 82 -12.56 30.72 14.79
CA VAL A 82 -12.53 31.35 16.12
C VAL A 82 -11.25 32.15 16.34
N SER A 83 -10.29 32.01 15.43
CA SER A 83 -9.07 32.82 15.33
C SER A 83 -8.52 32.71 13.89
N SER A 84 -7.39 33.35 13.61
CA SER A 84 -6.71 33.22 12.31
C SER A 84 -6.15 31.83 12.00
N THR A 85 -6.08 30.95 13.00
CA THR A 85 -5.47 29.62 12.90
C THR A 85 -6.34 28.50 13.45
N SER A 86 -7.60 28.76 13.81
CA SER A 86 -8.44 27.72 14.41
C SER A 86 -9.92 27.84 14.06
N PHE A 87 -10.56 26.70 13.81
CA PHE A 87 -11.96 26.59 13.44
C PHE A 87 -12.71 25.65 14.39
N LEU A 88 -13.91 26.05 14.79
CA LEU A 88 -14.93 25.12 15.28
C LEU A 88 -15.48 24.31 14.12
N VAL A 89 -15.72 23.02 14.33
CA VAL A 89 -16.27 22.10 13.34
C VAL A 89 -17.60 21.56 13.87
N ALA A 90 -18.65 21.67 13.08
CA ALA A 90 -19.98 21.18 13.45
C ALA A 90 -20.71 20.56 12.26
N GLY A 91 -21.29 19.39 12.48
CA GLY A 91 -22.22 18.76 11.57
C GLY A 91 -23.67 19.06 11.96
N SER A 92 -24.57 19.23 11.00
CA SER A 92 -26.01 19.46 11.27
C SER A 92 -26.71 18.25 11.91
N VAL A 93 -26.15 17.04 11.77
CA VAL A 93 -26.63 15.81 12.40
C VAL A 93 -25.65 15.36 13.48
N SER A 94 -24.35 15.38 13.16
CA SER A 94 -23.30 14.93 14.08
C SER A 94 -22.97 15.92 15.21
N GLY A 95 -23.44 17.17 15.10
CA GLY A 95 -23.25 18.19 16.11
C GLY A 95 -21.81 18.72 16.18
N ASN A 96 -21.52 19.44 17.26
CA ASN A 96 -20.20 20.01 17.50
C ASN A 96 -19.18 18.90 17.75
N GLN A 97 -18.05 18.99 17.05
CA GLN A 97 -16.94 18.09 17.25
C GLN A 97 -16.19 18.42 18.55
N SER A 98 -15.61 17.40 19.16
CA SER A 98 -14.90 17.47 20.43
C SER A 98 -13.64 18.32 20.37
N ARG A 99 -13.05 18.46 19.18
CA ARG A 99 -11.82 19.20 18.91
C ARG A 99 -12.05 20.33 17.91
N GLN A 100 -11.22 21.36 18.02
CA GLN A 100 -11.11 22.41 16.99
C GLN A 100 -10.11 22.00 15.93
N TYR A 101 -10.34 22.40 14.69
CA TYR A 101 -9.33 22.35 13.65
C TYR A 101 -8.25 23.40 13.92
N THR A 102 -6.99 23.07 13.63
CA THR A 102 -5.86 24.01 13.71
C THR A 102 -5.20 24.12 12.34
N VAL A 103 -5.11 25.34 11.80
CA VAL A 103 -4.50 25.60 10.49
C VAL A 103 -3.02 25.22 10.48
N GLY A 104 -2.62 24.49 9.44
CA GLY A 104 -1.27 23.97 9.28
C GLY A 104 -1.07 22.54 9.80
N THR A 105 -2.13 21.85 10.26
CA THR A 105 -2.10 20.40 10.43
C THR A 105 -2.32 19.69 9.10
N ASP A 106 -1.71 18.51 8.92
CA ASP A 106 -1.79 17.75 7.67
C ASP A 106 -3.23 17.32 7.33
N SER A 107 -4.04 17.03 8.35
CA SER A 107 -5.46 16.70 8.20
C SER A 107 -6.23 16.88 9.51
N TYR A 108 -7.55 16.73 9.42
CA TYR A 108 -8.47 16.60 10.55
C TYR A 108 -9.56 15.59 10.20
N ALA A 109 -9.67 14.56 11.03
CA ALA A 109 -10.79 13.62 11.01
C ALA A 109 -11.82 14.00 12.08
N THR A 110 -13.10 13.92 11.72
CA THR A 110 -14.23 14.10 12.65
C THR A 110 -14.26 12.98 13.70
N ASP A 111 -14.99 13.19 14.80
CA ASP A 111 -14.93 12.30 15.98
C ASP A 111 -15.33 10.84 15.68
N ASN A 112 -16.17 10.61 14.67
CA ASN A 112 -16.56 9.27 14.21
C ASN A 112 -15.94 8.91 12.84
N ASP A 113 -14.86 9.59 12.44
CA ASP A 113 -14.16 9.36 11.16
C ASP A 113 -15.07 9.44 9.92
N GLU A 114 -16.14 10.25 9.97
CA GLU A 114 -17.11 10.41 8.88
C GLU A 114 -16.50 11.14 7.68
N VAL A 115 -15.69 12.17 7.96
CA VAL A 115 -15.02 12.98 6.93
C VAL A 115 -13.66 13.44 7.43
N THR A 116 -12.67 13.37 6.53
CA THR A 116 -11.34 13.93 6.75
C THR A 116 -11.11 15.09 5.78
N PHE A 117 -10.57 16.20 6.27
CA PHE A 117 -10.30 17.39 5.45
C PHE A 117 -9.08 18.16 5.94
N VAL A 118 -8.62 19.11 5.12
CA VAL A 118 -7.52 20.03 5.42
C VAL A 118 -7.91 21.46 5.05
N ILE A 119 -7.43 22.44 5.82
CA ILE A 119 -7.54 23.86 5.49
C ILE A 119 -6.14 24.42 5.25
N GLU A 120 -5.92 24.90 4.04
CA GLU A 120 -4.69 25.59 3.67
C GLU A 120 -4.87 27.10 3.85
N GLN A 121 -3.86 27.74 4.43
CA GLN A 121 -3.84 29.19 4.56
C GLN A 121 -3.52 29.83 3.21
N GLY A 122 -4.32 30.82 2.81
CA GLY A 122 -4.04 31.65 1.65
C GLY A 122 -3.11 32.82 1.97
N THR A 123 -3.11 33.84 1.11
CA THR A 123 -2.25 35.02 1.30
C THR A 123 -2.78 35.98 2.38
N ILE A 124 -4.08 35.92 2.66
CA ILE A 124 -4.80 36.71 3.66
C ILE A 124 -5.24 35.75 4.77
N SER A 125 -4.77 36.03 5.99
CA SER A 125 -5.13 35.23 7.16
C SER A 125 -6.64 35.28 7.44
N PHE A 126 -7.17 34.15 7.92
CA PHE A 126 -8.55 34.07 8.38
C PHE A 126 -8.83 35.05 9.53
N SER A 127 -10.09 35.46 9.65
CA SER A 127 -10.62 36.27 10.75
C SER A 127 -11.70 35.53 11.51
N VAL A 128 -11.94 35.92 12.76
CA VAL A 128 -13.03 35.36 13.57
C VAL A 128 -14.36 35.56 12.83
N GLY A 129 -15.07 34.46 12.59
CA GLY A 129 -16.33 34.45 11.84
C GLY A 129 -16.22 34.07 10.37
N ASP A 130 -15.01 33.87 9.82
CA ASP A 130 -14.85 33.25 8.50
C ASP A 130 -15.41 31.81 8.54
N THR A 131 -16.11 31.39 7.49
CA THR A 131 -16.74 30.07 7.44
C THR A 131 -16.45 29.28 6.18
N PHE A 132 -16.53 27.95 6.31
CA PHE A 132 -16.69 27.04 5.20
C PHE A 132 -17.92 26.16 5.44
N SER A 133 -18.59 25.77 4.37
CA SER A 133 -19.70 24.80 4.42
C SER A 133 -19.56 23.80 3.28
N PHE A 134 -19.91 22.54 3.56
CA PHE A 134 -20.07 21.50 2.55
C PHE A 134 -21.14 20.52 3.01
N ASP A 135 -21.69 19.76 2.07
CA ASP A 135 -22.67 18.72 2.36
C ASP A 135 -22.02 17.36 2.16
N THR A 136 -22.27 16.44 3.08
CA THR A 136 -22.01 15.02 2.88
C THR A 136 -23.29 14.29 2.54
N THR A 137 -23.18 13.19 1.80
CA THR A 137 -24.28 12.26 1.52
C THR A 137 -23.83 10.87 1.92
N ALA A 138 -24.61 10.22 2.79
CA ALA A 138 -24.40 8.84 3.18
C ALA A 138 -24.53 7.93 1.95
N GLY A 139 -23.64 6.93 1.89
CA GLY A 139 -23.75 5.87 0.90
C GLY A 139 -24.83 4.86 1.25
N THR A 140 -25.13 3.98 0.29
CA THR A 140 -25.86 2.74 0.55
C THR A 140 -24.89 1.59 0.34
N ILE A 141 -24.94 0.57 1.19
CA ILE A 141 -24.05 -0.58 1.10
C ILE A 141 -24.85 -1.75 0.52
N VAL A 142 -24.34 -2.36 -0.55
CA VAL A 142 -24.80 -3.68 -1.01
C VAL A 142 -23.90 -4.72 -0.35
N SER A 143 -24.50 -5.74 0.29
CA SER A 143 -23.78 -6.71 1.11
C SER A 143 -24.53 -8.02 1.22
N GLU A 144 -23.80 -9.10 1.44
CA GLU A 144 -24.32 -10.36 1.94
C GLU A 144 -24.63 -10.32 3.45
N MET A 145 -25.64 -11.08 3.86
CA MET A 145 -25.98 -11.31 5.27
C MET A 145 -25.42 -12.64 5.73
N VAL A 146 -24.74 -12.65 6.88
CA VAL A 146 -24.20 -13.87 7.50
C VAL A 146 -24.77 -14.00 8.90
N THR A 147 -25.42 -15.12 9.18
CA THR A 147 -25.85 -15.47 10.53
C THR A 147 -24.73 -16.20 11.25
N LEU A 148 -24.21 -15.58 12.30
CA LEU A 148 -23.24 -16.17 13.23
C LEU A 148 -23.99 -16.95 14.31
N THR A 149 -23.45 -18.09 14.69
CA THR A 149 -23.99 -18.90 15.80
C THR A 149 -23.01 -18.90 16.95
N GLU A 150 -23.54 -18.83 18.15
CA GLU A 150 -22.74 -18.92 19.35
C GLU A 150 -21.98 -20.27 19.43
N THR A 151 -20.71 -20.23 19.84
CA THR A 151 -19.82 -21.41 19.86
C THR A 151 -20.19 -22.45 20.92
N GLY A 152 -21.09 -22.07 21.82
CA GLY A 152 -21.71 -22.89 22.84
C GLY A 152 -22.64 -22.02 23.69
N VAL A 153 -23.46 -22.64 24.52
CA VAL A 153 -24.35 -21.91 25.44
C VAL A 153 -23.54 -20.99 26.34
N ASP A 154 -23.96 -19.73 26.43
CA ASP A 154 -23.42 -18.73 27.35
C ASP A 154 -21.91 -18.44 27.16
N THR A 155 -21.42 -18.52 25.93
CA THR A 155 -20.02 -18.21 25.61
C THR A 155 -19.81 -16.74 25.25
N GLY A 156 -20.84 -16.06 24.72
CA GLY A 156 -20.72 -14.72 24.14
C GLY A 156 -19.79 -14.68 22.92
N ILE A 157 -19.45 -15.82 22.33
CA ILE A 157 -18.57 -15.92 21.16
C ILE A 157 -19.38 -16.50 20.01
N PHE A 158 -19.53 -15.74 18.94
CA PHE A 158 -20.33 -16.08 17.76
C PHE A 158 -19.43 -16.29 16.55
N GLU A 159 -19.68 -17.35 15.77
CA GLU A 159 -18.92 -17.68 14.58
C GLU A 159 -19.83 -18.02 13.38
N GLY A 160 -19.36 -17.68 12.20
CA GLY A 160 -20.02 -17.99 10.94
C GLY A 160 -19.09 -17.78 9.76
N SER A 161 -19.55 -18.17 8.57
CA SER A 161 -18.75 -18.05 7.35
C SER A 161 -19.58 -17.73 6.12
N LEU A 162 -18.94 -17.08 5.15
CA LEU A 162 -19.51 -16.71 3.86
C LEU A 162 -18.57 -17.15 2.73
N PRO A 163 -19.03 -18.00 1.79
CA PRO A 163 -18.22 -18.41 0.64
C PRO A 163 -17.78 -17.22 -0.21
N LEU A 164 -16.53 -17.25 -0.68
CA LEU A 164 -16.04 -16.30 -1.68
C LEU A 164 -16.27 -16.82 -3.09
N LEU A 165 -16.71 -15.94 -3.99
CA LEU A 165 -16.85 -16.23 -5.41
C LEU A 165 -16.06 -15.22 -6.24
N GLU A 166 -14.99 -15.65 -6.90
CA GLU A 166 -14.23 -14.77 -7.78
C GLU A 166 -15.04 -14.47 -9.06
N SER A 167 -15.53 -13.23 -9.16
CA SER A 167 -16.40 -12.79 -10.25
C SER A 167 -16.43 -11.26 -10.29
N ALA A 168 -16.17 -10.67 -11.46
CA ALA A 168 -16.34 -9.23 -11.66
C ALA A 168 -17.81 -8.77 -11.75
N LEU A 169 -18.76 -9.70 -11.67
CA LEU A 169 -20.19 -9.40 -11.67
C LEU A 169 -20.73 -9.58 -10.26
N ALA A 170 -21.15 -8.47 -9.65
CA ALA A 170 -21.87 -8.46 -8.39
C ALA A 170 -23.28 -9.06 -8.54
N VAL A 171 -23.70 -9.80 -7.53
CA VAL A 171 -25.02 -10.40 -7.38
C VAL A 171 -25.44 -10.27 -5.92
N GLU A 172 -26.36 -9.34 -5.65
CA GLU A 172 -26.82 -9.06 -4.29
C GLU A 172 -27.56 -10.25 -3.66
N ALA A 173 -27.18 -10.57 -2.42
CA ALA A 173 -27.88 -11.48 -1.51
C ALA A 173 -28.03 -12.91 -2.06
N ASP A 174 -27.00 -13.42 -2.73
CA ASP A 174 -26.98 -14.76 -3.30
C ASP A 174 -26.31 -15.81 -2.38
N GLY A 175 -25.80 -15.37 -1.24
CA GLY A 175 -25.11 -16.20 -0.25
C GLY A 175 -23.65 -16.50 -0.58
N ASN A 176 -23.07 -15.84 -1.59
CA ASN A 176 -21.64 -15.84 -1.87
C ASN A 176 -21.18 -14.39 -2.00
N LEU A 177 -20.05 -14.06 -1.40
CA LEU A 177 -19.45 -12.74 -1.58
C LEU A 177 -18.72 -12.70 -2.92
N GLN A 178 -19.17 -11.87 -3.86
CA GLN A 178 -18.39 -11.70 -5.09
C GLN A 178 -17.17 -10.85 -4.83
N VAL A 179 -16.02 -11.32 -5.30
CA VAL A 179 -14.74 -10.65 -5.10
C VAL A 179 -13.95 -10.60 -6.40
N SER A 180 -13.16 -9.55 -6.54
CA SER A 180 -12.09 -9.44 -7.52
C SER A 180 -10.76 -9.37 -6.80
N SER A 181 -9.73 -9.94 -7.42
CA SER A 181 -8.40 -9.96 -6.84
C SER A 181 -7.88 -8.53 -6.56
N GLY A 182 -7.54 -8.25 -5.31
CA GLY A 182 -7.20 -6.92 -4.81
C GLY A 182 -8.31 -6.21 -4.02
N ASP A 183 -9.49 -6.81 -3.87
CA ASP A 183 -10.62 -6.24 -3.12
C ASP A 183 -10.36 -6.19 -1.61
N LEU A 184 -10.84 -5.12 -0.98
CA LEU A 184 -11.11 -5.09 0.44
C LEU A 184 -12.48 -5.69 0.73
N ILE A 185 -12.49 -6.72 1.57
CA ILE A 185 -13.69 -7.29 2.17
C ILE A 185 -13.92 -6.55 3.49
N THR A 186 -15.14 -6.04 3.69
CA THR A 186 -15.54 -5.33 4.91
C THR A 186 -16.72 -6.05 5.57
N ALA A 187 -16.55 -6.42 6.84
CA ALA A 187 -17.64 -6.94 7.68
C ALA A 187 -18.13 -5.84 8.61
N PHE A 188 -19.45 -5.72 8.75
CA PHE A 188 -20.15 -4.77 9.62
C PHE A 188 -21.00 -5.53 10.63
N TYR A 189 -20.90 -5.12 11.89
CA TYR A 189 -21.75 -5.58 12.97
C TYR A 189 -22.33 -4.38 13.70
N ASP A 190 -23.67 -4.32 13.72
CA ASP A 190 -24.43 -3.31 14.42
C ASP A 190 -24.73 -3.83 15.83
N ASP A 191 -23.91 -3.41 16.79
CA ASP A 191 -24.07 -3.70 18.20
C ASP A 191 -25.13 -2.77 18.80
N ALA A 192 -26.22 -3.36 19.29
CA ALA A 192 -27.34 -2.60 19.85
C ALA A 192 -27.02 -1.98 21.22
N ILE A 193 -26.05 -2.53 21.94
CA ILE A 193 -25.67 -2.12 23.30
C ILE A 193 -24.14 -2.16 23.41
N GLY A 194 -23.46 -1.20 22.78
CA GLY A 194 -22.00 -1.10 22.91
C GLY A 194 -21.53 -1.02 24.36
N ASP A 195 -20.20 -1.10 24.57
CA ASP A 195 -19.56 -1.11 25.90
C ASP A 195 -20.04 0.00 26.88
N PHE A 196 -20.56 1.12 26.34
CA PHE A 196 -21.04 2.27 27.10
C PHE A 196 -22.58 2.41 27.13
N GLY A 197 -23.30 1.43 26.59
CA GLY A 197 -24.77 1.33 26.61
C GLY A 197 -25.49 1.99 25.44
N ASP A 198 -24.77 2.64 24.53
CA ASP A 198 -25.30 3.22 23.30
C ASP A 198 -25.01 2.29 22.10
N PRO A 199 -25.88 2.24 21.08
CA PRO A 199 -25.61 1.45 19.88
C PRO A 199 -24.32 1.89 19.18
N VAL A 200 -23.53 0.92 18.72
CA VAL A 200 -22.28 1.14 17.99
C VAL A 200 -22.22 0.23 16.77
N GLN A 201 -21.72 0.75 15.66
CA GLN A 201 -21.34 -0.12 14.54
C GLN A 201 -19.85 -0.37 14.62
N VAL A 202 -19.46 -1.64 14.56
CA VAL A 202 -18.06 -2.03 14.44
C VAL A 202 -17.83 -2.63 13.07
N ARG A 203 -16.62 -2.43 12.55
CA ARG A 203 -16.19 -2.96 11.26
C ARG A 203 -14.81 -3.57 11.32
N SER A 204 -14.57 -4.52 10.43
CA SER A 204 -13.25 -5.10 10.19
C SER A 204 -13.04 -5.26 8.70
N THR A 205 -11.81 -5.07 8.25
CA THR A 205 -11.41 -5.19 6.85
C THR A 205 -10.38 -6.29 6.65
N SER A 206 -10.43 -6.91 5.49
CA SER A 206 -9.48 -7.93 5.03
C SER A 206 -9.20 -7.76 3.55
N LEU A 207 -8.01 -8.16 3.10
CA LEU A 207 -7.66 -8.11 1.68
C LEU A 207 -7.91 -9.48 1.04
N TYR A 208 -8.54 -9.47 -0.13
CA TYR A 208 -8.63 -10.63 -1.01
C TYR A 208 -7.58 -10.56 -2.11
N SER A 209 -6.89 -11.68 -2.37
CA SER A 209 -5.91 -11.82 -3.45
C SER A 209 -6.06 -13.19 -4.11
N ALA A 210 -5.95 -13.26 -5.43
CA ALA A 210 -6.09 -14.52 -6.18
C ALA A 210 -5.16 -15.61 -5.61
N THR A 211 -3.91 -15.23 -5.31
CA THR A 211 -2.96 -16.10 -4.58
C THR A 211 -2.41 -15.38 -3.37
N VAL A 212 -2.42 -16.04 -2.20
CA VAL A 212 -1.70 -15.61 -0.99
C VAL A 212 -0.48 -16.52 -0.80
N ILE A 213 0.68 -15.92 -0.61
CA ILE A 213 1.94 -16.60 -0.37
C ILE A 213 2.45 -16.17 1.02
N GLY A 214 2.28 -17.05 1.99
CA GLY A 214 2.93 -16.91 3.29
C GLY A 214 4.44 -17.06 3.21
N GLY A 215 5.12 -16.62 4.28
CA GLY A 215 6.56 -16.75 4.40
C GLY A 215 7.02 -18.19 4.18
N SER A 216 7.87 -18.40 3.17
CA SER A 216 8.17 -19.72 2.63
C SER A 216 9.43 -19.77 1.77
N THR A 217 9.84 -20.97 1.36
CA THR A 217 10.96 -21.17 0.41
C THR A 217 10.47 -21.87 -0.85
N ILE A 218 10.74 -21.29 -2.01
CA ILE A 218 10.52 -21.88 -3.32
C ILE A 218 11.65 -22.85 -3.63
N LEU A 219 11.33 -24.14 -3.64
CA LEU A 219 12.29 -25.26 -3.75
C LEU A 219 12.43 -25.84 -5.16
N ALA A 220 11.60 -25.42 -6.10
CA ALA A 220 11.63 -25.86 -7.49
C ALA A 220 11.26 -24.71 -8.43
N ASP A 221 11.68 -24.80 -9.69
CA ASP A 221 11.41 -23.76 -10.69
C ASP A 221 9.91 -23.45 -10.72
N THR A 222 9.59 -22.17 -10.55
CA THR A 222 8.21 -21.69 -10.36
C THR A 222 7.95 -20.53 -11.30
N VAL A 223 6.72 -20.48 -11.84
CA VAL A 223 6.26 -19.43 -12.73
C VAL A 223 5.04 -18.76 -12.13
N TRP A 224 5.11 -17.44 -11.97
CA TRP A 224 3.97 -16.60 -11.60
C TRP A 224 3.33 -16.00 -12.85
N THR A 225 2.01 -16.08 -12.93
CA THR A 225 1.22 -15.73 -14.13
C THR A 225 0.11 -14.75 -13.79
N SER A 226 -0.30 -13.93 -14.76
CA SER A 226 -1.38 -12.94 -14.57
C SER A 226 -2.73 -13.57 -14.21
N ALA A 227 -2.96 -14.83 -14.58
CA ALA A 227 -4.19 -15.57 -14.22
C ALA A 227 -4.35 -15.83 -12.72
N ASN A 228 -3.25 -15.77 -11.96
CA ASN A 228 -3.23 -15.98 -10.51
C ASN A 228 -2.81 -14.70 -9.76
N SER A 229 -2.79 -13.57 -10.47
CA SER A 229 -2.36 -12.27 -9.96
C SER A 229 -3.55 -11.46 -9.41
N PRO A 230 -3.33 -10.53 -8.48
CA PRO A 230 -2.14 -10.36 -7.65
C PRO A 230 -1.72 -11.59 -6.83
N TYR A 231 -0.42 -11.64 -6.58
CA TYR A 231 0.19 -12.48 -5.56
C TYR A 231 0.42 -11.62 -4.31
N LEU A 232 -0.25 -11.93 -3.21
CA LEU A 232 -0.07 -11.25 -1.93
C LEU A 232 0.94 -12.01 -1.07
N ILE A 233 2.07 -11.39 -0.81
CA ILE A 233 3.13 -11.91 0.06
C ILE A 233 2.87 -11.44 1.49
N THR A 234 2.76 -12.37 2.44
CA THR A 234 2.52 -12.09 3.87
C THR A 234 3.70 -12.46 4.77
N GLY A 235 4.79 -12.99 4.22
CA GLY A 235 6.05 -13.15 4.92
C GLY A 235 7.20 -13.36 3.94
N ASP A 236 8.43 -13.48 4.42
CA ASP A 236 9.58 -13.62 3.52
C ASP A 236 9.44 -14.80 2.55
N VAL A 237 9.58 -14.51 1.24
CA VAL A 237 9.60 -15.52 0.20
C VAL A 237 11.03 -15.70 -0.29
N THR A 238 11.59 -16.88 -0.06
CA THR A 238 12.96 -17.21 -0.48
C THR A 238 12.99 -18.08 -1.74
N VAL A 239 13.60 -17.60 -2.82
CA VAL A 239 13.95 -18.44 -3.99
C VAL A 239 15.24 -19.19 -3.67
N ASN A 240 15.19 -20.52 -3.57
CA ASN A 240 16.34 -21.32 -3.16
C ASN A 240 17.49 -21.29 -4.20
N SER A 241 18.72 -21.58 -3.76
CA SER A 241 19.86 -21.66 -4.67
C SER A 241 19.66 -22.75 -5.74
N GLY A 242 19.99 -22.43 -6.99
CA GLY A 242 19.78 -23.32 -8.14
C GLY A 242 18.34 -23.42 -8.65
N VAL A 243 17.42 -22.67 -8.05
CA VAL A 243 16.01 -22.58 -8.46
C VAL A 243 15.74 -21.26 -9.16
N THR A 244 14.83 -21.26 -10.13
CA THR A 244 14.38 -20.05 -10.84
C THR A 244 12.94 -19.71 -10.47
N LEU A 245 12.71 -18.47 -10.06
CA LEU A 245 11.39 -17.84 -10.08
C LEU A 245 11.26 -16.98 -11.34
N THR A 246 10.27 -17.29 -12.18
CA THR A 246 9.92 -16.46 -13.34
C THR A 246 8.59 -15.76 -13.10
N ILE A 247 8.56 -14.45 -13.22
CA ILE A 247 7.35 -13.63 -13.06
C ILE A 247 7.00 -13.05 -14.42
N LEU A 248 5.90 -13.50 -15.00
CA LEU A 248 5.48 -13.11 -16.34
C LEU A 248 4.78 -11.76 -16.36
N GLU A 249 4.64 -11.20 -17.55
CA GLU A 249 3.97 -9.93 -17.82
C GLU A 249 2.57 -9.82 -17.18
N GLY A 250 2.23 -8.61 -16.75
CA GLY A 250 0.94 -8.28 -16.12
C GLY A 250 0.77 -8.78 -14.68
N VAL A 251 1.78 -9.45 -14.10
CA VAL A 251 1.73 -9.85 -12.69
C VAL A 251 1.92 -8.64 -11.77
N ARG A 252 1.05 -8.55 -10.75
CA ARG A 252 1.22 -7.67 -9.60
C ARG A 252 1.61 -8.51 -8.39
N VAL A 253 2.68 -8.12 -7.72
CA VAL A 253 3.14 -8.69 -6.46
C VAL A 253 2.89 -7.65 -5.38
N LEU A 254 1.96 -7.95 -4.48
CA LEU A 254 1.62 -7.11 -3.35
C LEU A 254 2.33 -7.66 -2.12
N PHE A 255 2.97 -6.81 -1.34
CA PHE A 255 3.47 -7.18 -0.02
C PHE A 255 2.52 -6.64 1.04
N LEU A 256 2.10 -7.48 1.97
CA LEU A 256 1.19 -7.06 3.03
C LEU A 256 1.87 -5.96 3.86
N ALA A 257 1.27 -4.78 3.85
CA ALA A 257 1.88 -3.58 4.42
C ALA A 257 2.20 -3.75 5.91
N ASN A 258 3.44 -3.43 6.31
CA ASN A 258 3.93 -3.46 7.69
C ASN A 258 3.77 -4.83 8.36
N HIS A 259 3.98 -5.91 7.59
CA HIS A 259 3.76 -7.27 8.07
C HIS A 259 4.80 -8.29 7.54
N ASP A 260 5.18 -9.22 8.42
CA ASP A 260 5.92 -10.45 8.09
C ASP A 260 5.49 -11.60 9.03
N ASP A 261 4.97 -12.69 8.47
CA ASP A 261 4.57 -13.92 9.17
C ASP A 261 5.74 -14.62 9.89
N LEU A 262 6.97 -14.43 9.42
CA LEU A 262 8.16 -15.13 9.94
C LEU A 262 8.93 -14.33 10.98
N VAL A 263 8.72 -13.01 11.02
CA VAL A 263 9.48 -12.07 11.85
C VAL A 263 10.99 -12.29 11.67
N ALA A 264 11.45 -12.27 10.42
CA ALA A 264 12.78 -12.69 9.99
C ALA A 264 13.41 -11.71 8.98
N GLY A 265 14.41 -12.14 8.21
CA GLY A 265 14.96 -11.28 7.15
C GLY A 265 15.83 -10.11 7.63
N ASP A 266 16.11 -9.18 6.71
CA ASP A 266 16.78 -7.91 7.03
C ASP A 266 15.80 -6.91 7.66
N GLU A 267 14.50 -7.03 7.39
CA GLU A 267 13.40 -6.22 7.94
C GLU A 267 12.38 -7.11 8.70
N PRO A 268 12.56 -7.36 10.01
CA PRO A 268 11.78 -8.32 10.81
C PRO A 268 10.28 -8.10 10.91
N TYR A 269 9.75 -7.03 10.35
CA TYR A 269 8.34 -6.71 10.41
C TYR A 269 7.76 -6.42 9.03
N ASP A 270 8.54 -6.60 7.95
CA ASP A 270 8.19 -6.22 6.60
C ASP A 270 8.66 -7.30 5.62
N SER A 271 7.71 -7.98 5.00
CA SER A 271 7.99 -9.12 4.12
C SER A 271 8.98 -8.79 2.99
N GLU A 272 9.88 -9.73 2.69
CA GLU A 272 10.92 -9.59 1.67
C GLU A 272 10.81 -10.64 0.55
N LEU A 273 11.32 -10.30 -0.65
CA LEU A 273 11.64 -11.29 -1.67
C LEU A 273 13.14 -11.56 -1.68
N ILE A 274 13.55 -12.73 -1.19
CA ILE A 274 14.96 -13.12 -1.03
C ILE A 274 15.35 -14.11 -2.13
N VAL A 275 16.23 -13.71 -3.04
CA VAL A 275 16.61 -14.50 -4.21
C VAL A 275 17.99 -15.10 -4.03
N ASN A 276 18.07 -16.35 -3.55
CA ASN A 276 19.34 -17.11 -3.50
C ASN A 276 19.62 -17.88 -4.81
N GLY A 277 18.61 -18.05 -5.66
CA GLY A 277 18.69 -18.66 -6.99
C GLY A 277 18.65 -17.62 -8.10
N THR A 278 17.70 -17.76 -9.03
CA THR A 278 17.51 -16.83 -10.16
C THR A 278 16.12 -16.21 -10.12
N LEU A 279 16.04 -14.89 -10.32
CA LEU A 279 14.78 -14.18 -10.53
C LEU A 279 14.71 -13.64 -11.96
N ASN A 280 13.68 -14.02 -12.70
CA ASN A 280 13.41 -13.53 -14.06
C ASN A 280 12.08 -12.79 -14.09
N VAL A 281 12.10 -11.46 -14.14
CA VAL A 281 10.90 -10.63 -14.29
C VAL A 281 10.77 -10.23 -15.75
N ALA A 282 9.73 -10.77 -16.40
CA ALA A 282 9.51 -10.70 -17.85
C ALA A 282 8.25 -9.90 -18.17
N GLY A 283 8.22 -8.63 -17.75
CA GLY A 283 7.18 -7.67 -18.11
C GLY A 283 7.25 -7.24 -19.58
N THR A 284 6.20 -6.54 -20.01
CA THR A 284 6.18 -5.86 -21.31
C THR A 284 5.73 -4.41 -21.16
N VAL A 285 5.88 -3.61 -22.21
CA VAL A 285 5.43 -2.21 -22.23
C VAL A 285 3.93 -2.09 -21.94
N ASP A 286 3.13 -3.02 -22.46
CA ASP A 286 1.67 -3.02 -22.30
C ASP A 286 1.26 -3.65 -20.97
N ASN A 287 2.04 -4.62 -20.47
CA ASN A 287 1.75 -5.37 -19.24
C ASN A 287 3.01 -5.45 -18.36
N PRO A 288 3.39 -4.35 -17.68
CA PRO A 288 4.54 -4.38 -16.79
C PRO A 288 4.28 -5.30 -15.58
N VAL A 289 5.36 -5.75 -14.95
CA VAL A 289 5.28 -6.42 -13.64
C VAL A 289 5.43 -5.37 -12.54
N VAL A 290 4.59 -5.40 -11.51
CA VAL A 290 4.62 -4.41 -10.42
C VAL A 290 4.85 -5.08 -9.08
N PHE A 291 5.81 -4.57 -8.31
CA PHE A 291 6.05 -4.93 -6.90
C PHE A 291 5.76 -3.70 -6.04
N THR A 292 4.80 -3.81 -5.13
CA THR A 292 4.34 -2.68 -4.31
C THR A 292 3.72 -3.15 -3.00
N SER A 293 3.49 -2.20 -2.08
CA SER A 293 2.66 -2.39 -0.89
C SER A 293 1.21 -2.77 -1.25
N SER A 294 0.58 -3.57 -0.40
CA SER A 294 -0.84 -3.90 -0.46
C SER A 294 -1.75 -2.74 -0.05
N ASN A 295 -1.20 -1.67 0.54
CA ASN A 295 -1.96 -0.50 0.96
C ASN A 295 -2.47 0.28 -0.27
N ARG A 296 -3.71 0.78 -0.20
CA ARG A 296 -4.32 1.59 -1.27
C ARG A 296 -3.65 2.94 -1.42
N GLU A 297 -3.19 3.50 -0.31
CA GLU A 297 -2.40 4.74 -0.26
C GLU A 297 -1.01 4.38 0.28
N PRO A 298 -0.14 3.81 -0.57
CA PRO A 298 1.09 3.20 -0.12
C PRO A 298 2.07 4.23 0.42
N LEU A 299 2.74 3.86 1.51
CA LEU A 299 3.81 4.64 2.13
C LEU A 299 5.15 3.94 1.92
N ILE A 300 6.21 4.74 1.86
CA ILE A 300 7.58 4.22 1.71
C ILE A 300 7.93 3.39 2.95
N GLY A 301 8.40 2.16 2.73
CA GLY A 301 8.87 1.28 3.81
C GLY A 301 7.82 0.31 4.33
N GLU A 302 6.68 0.16 3.66
CA GLU A 302 5.63 -0.79 4.08
C GLU A 302 5.93 -2.26 3.71
N TRP A 303 7.05 -2.50 3.01
CA TRP A 303 7.59 -3.84 2.75
C TRP A 303 9.10 -3.75 2.60
N GLY A 304 9.85 -4.83 2.83
CA GLY A 304 11.31 -4.72 2.95
C GLY A 304 12.00 -4.35 1.63
N GLY A 305 11.84 -5.19 0.62
CA GLY A 305 12.43 -4.98 -0.70
C GLY A 305 12.77 -6.29 -1.40
N ILE A 306 13.61 -6.20 -2.44
CA ILE A 306 14.07 -7.37 -3.18
C ILE A 306 15.56 -7.57 -2.91
N ARG A 307 15.89 -8.59 -2.12
CA ARG A 307 17.27 -8.98 -1.83
C ARG A 307 17.72 -10.05 -2.81
N VAL A 308 18.80 -9.79 -3.55
CA VAL A 308 19.32 -10.68 -4.58
C VAL A 308 20.73 -11.16 -4.20
N ASN A 309 20.80 -12.43 -3.81
CA ASN A 309 22.03 -13.16 -3.49
C ASN A 309 22.49 -14.06 -4.67
N GLY A 310 21.59 -14.45 -5.57
CA GLY A 310 21.91 -15.11 -6.84
C GLY A 310 21.79 -14.14 -8.02
N ASP A 311 21.28 -14.55 -9.17
CA ASP A 311 21.18 -13.69 -10.36
C ASP A 311 19.76 -13.13 -10.55
N ALA A 312 19.63 -11.94 -11.14
CA ALA A 312 18.31 -11.37 -11.42
C ALA A 312 18.23 -10.58 -12.73
N SER A 313 17.08 -10.64 -13.37
CA SER A 313 16.71 -9.80 -14.50
C SER A 313 15.35 -9.14 -14.29
N PHE A 314 15.26 -7.85 -14.60
CA PHE A 314 14.06 -7.04 -14.54
C PHE A 314 13.83 -6.38 -15.89
N TYR A 315 12.76 -6.79 -16.58
CA TYR A 315 12.33 -6.18 -17.85
C TYR A 315 10.91 -5.66 -17.69
N TYR A 316 10.69 -4.38 -17.99
CA TYR A 316 9.41 -3.69 -17.75
C TYR A 316 8.82 -3.97 -16.36
N ALA A 317 9.65 -3.79 -15.33
CA ALA A 317 9.24 -3.93 -13.95
C ALA A 317 9.06 -2.56 -13.28
N THR A 318 8.12 -2.46 -12.34
CA THR A 318 8.00 -1.34 -11.40
C THR A 318 8.24 -1.85 -9.98
N ILE A 319 9.15 -1.23 -9.25
CA ILE A 319 9.44 -1.53 -7.84
C ILE A 319 9.27 -0.25 -7.04
N GLU A 320 8.31 -0.25 -6.12
CA GLU A 320 7.95 0.96 -5.37
C GLU A 320 7.51 0.72 -3.92
N TYR A 321 7.68 1.76 -3.10
CA TYR A 321 7.26 1.84 -1.70
C TYR A 321 7.92 0.84 -0.74
N SER A 322 9.02 0.22 -1.15
CA SER A 322 9.81 -0.66 -0.26
C SER A 322 10.74 0.11 0.67
N ALA A 323 11.24 -0.55 1.72
CA ALA A 323 12.23 -0.02 2.64
C ALA A 323 13.59 0.15 1.97
N TYR A 324 13.97 -0.71 1.01
CA TYR A 324 15.31 -0.65 0.40
C TYR A 324 15.41 -0.97 -1.11
N GLY A 325 14.33 -0.96 -1.88
CA GLY A 325 14.38 -1.14 -3.34
C GLY A 325 15.01 -2.49 -3.73
N ILE A 326 16.02 -2.47 -4.60
CA ILE A 326 16.77 -3.66 -5.00
C ILE A 326 18.12 -3.71 -4.28
N TYR A 327 18.37 -4.77 -3.52
CA TYR A 327 19.64 -5.03 -2.86
C TYR A 327 20.37 -6.24 -3.46
N PHE A 328 21.36 -5.99 -4.32
CA PHE A 328 22.18 -7.02 -4.96
C PHE A 328 23.50 -7.24 -4.21
N GLN A 329 23.69 -8.41 -3.60
CA GLN A 329 24.87 -8.65 -2.76
C GLN A 329 25.84 -9.70 -3.33
N ALA A 330 25.38 -10.89 -3.75
CA ALA A 330 26.29 -12.01 -4.00
C ALA A 330 26.23 -12.62 -5.42
N GLY A 331 25.32 -12.13 -6.28
CA GLY A 331 25.16 -12.64 -7.63
C GLY A 331 26.29 -12.28 -8.59
N ARG A 332 26.21 -12.84 -9.79
CA ARG A 332 27.14 -12.56 -10.89
C ARG A 332 26.54 -11.65 -11.95
N SER A 333 25.22 -11.58 -12.04
CA SER A 333 24.53 -10.78 -13.04
C SER A 333 23.26 -10.14 -12.45
N LEU A 334 23.18 -8.81 -12.58
CA LEU A 334 21.95 -8.05 -12.41
C LEU A 334 21.68 -7.28 -13.69
N SER A 335 20.53 -7.52 -14.31
CA SER A 335 20.06 -6.76 -15.48
C SER A 335 18.76 -6.06 -15.15
N ILE A 336 18.70 -4.75 -15.33
CA ILE A 336 17.48 -3.95 -15.18
C ILE A 336 17.31 -3.18 -16.49
N SER A 337 16.21 -3.40 -17.20
CA SER A 337 15.94 -2.69 -18.44
C SER A 337 14.47 -2.29 -18.59
N ASN A 338 14.24 -1.11 -19.17
CA ASN A 338 12.91 -0.55 -19.40
C ASN A 338 12.03 -0.54 -18.13
N SER A 339 12.64 -0.37 -16.96
CA SER A 339 11.99 -0.55 -15.66
C SER A 339 11.94 0.76 -14.86
N ILE A 340 11.10 0.81 -13.83
CA ILE A 340 10.89 1.98 -12.95
C ILE A 340 11.17 1.55 -11.50
N ILE A 341 12.15 2.18 -10.87
CA ILE A 341 12.51 1.95 -9.47
C ILE A 341 12.30 3.27 -8.72
N GLN A 342 11.21 3.37 -7.96
CA GLN A 342 10.76 4.66 -7.43
C GLN A 342 10.23 4.61 -6.00
N ASN A 343 10.28 5.74 -5.31
CA ASN A 343 9.65 5.90 -3.99
C ASN A 343 10.07 4.81 -2.98
N ASN A 344 11.33 4.37 -3.01
CA ASN A 344 11.86 3.40 -2.04
C ASN A 344 12.67 4.12 -0.96
N GLY A 345 12.79 3.51 0.22
CA GLY A 345 13.43 4.09 1.40
C GLY A 345 14.94 4.34 1.22
N ASN A 346 15.75 3.30 1.39
CA ASN A 346 17.19 3.47 1.52
C ASN A 346 17.92 3.72 0.19
N TYR A 347 17.47 3.12 -0.90
CA TYR A 347 18.11 3.24 -2.21
C TYR A 347 17.16 2.77 -3.32
N GLY A 348 17.40 3.19 -4.55
CA GLY A 348 16.78 2.57 -5.73
C GLY A 348 17.41 1.20 -6.00
N VAL A 349 18.70 1.20 -6.33
CA VAL A 349 19.48 -0.02 -6.58
C VAL A 349 20.80 0.04 -5.81
N ARG A 350 21.02 -0.93 -4.92
CA ARG A 350 22.30 -1.09 -4.23
C ARG A 350 23.00 -2.36 -4.68
N ASN A 351 24.30 -2.24 -4.90
CA ASN A 351 25.21 -3.36 -4.93
C ASN A 351 26.23 -3.27 -3.79
N TYR A 352 26.36 -4.32 -2.97
CA TYR A 352 27.27 -4.30 -1.82
C TYR A 352 28.54 -5.16 -1.96
N ASP A 353 28.49 -6.42 -2.40
CA ASP A 353 29.70 -7.27 -2.38
C ASP A 353 29.73 -8.35 -3.48
N SER A 354 29.51 -7.93 -4.72
CA SER A 354 29.41 -8.87 -5.86
C SER A 354 30.71 -8.90 -6.68
N TYR A 355 31.59 -9.83 -6.33
CA TYR A 355 32.91 -9.95 -6.95
C TYR A 355 32.83 -10.40 -8.42
N ASN A 356 33.42 -9.61 -9.34
CA ASN A 356 33.40 -9.85 -10.78
C ASN A 356 31.99 -9.99 -11.38
N ALA A 357 31.01 -9.32 -10.78
CA ALA A 357 29.65 -9.27 -11.32
C ALA A 357 29.52 -8.25 -12.46
N LEU A 358 28.52 -8.46 -13.32
CA LEU A 358 28.06 -7.48 -14.30
C LEU A 358 26.72 -6.92 -13.85
N ILE A 359 26.66 -5.61 -13.65
CA ILE A 359 25.42 -4.88 -13.36
C ILE A 359 25.11 -4.02 -14.58
N SER A 360 23.99 -4.32 -15.24
CA SER A 360 23.50 -3.60 -16.41
C SER A 360 22.18 -2.93 -16.07
N ILE A 361 22.11 -1.61 -16.16
CA ILE A 361 20.90 -0.82 -15.93
C ILE A 361 20.71 0.04 -17.18
N THR A 362 19.65 -0.21 -17.94
CA THR A 362 19.46 0.40 -19.25
C THR A 362 18.05 0.90 -19.48
N ASP A 363 17.88 2.06 -20.12
CA ASP A 363 16.57 2.60 -20.51
C ASP A 363 15.54 2.62 -19.36
N SER A 364 16.01 2.83 -18.13
CA SER A 364 15.20 2.70 -16.91
C SER A 364 15.11 4.03 -16.14
N GLN A 365 14.12 4.12 -15.26
CA GLN A 365 13.91 5.26 -14.36
C GLN A 365 14.25 4.85 -12.93
N ILE A 366 15.12 5.61 -12.27
CA ILE A 366 15.52 5.42 -10.87
C ILE A 366 15.28 6.76 -10.17
N ILE A 367 14.10 6.92 -9.60
CA ILE A 367 13.57 8.25 -9.25
C ILE A 367 12.95 8.33 -7.86
N ASN A 368 13.00 9.50 -7.22
CA ASN A 368 12.28 9.77 -5.96
C ASN A 368 12.57 8.77 -4.82
N ASN A 369 13.74 8.13 -4.81
CA ASN A 369 14.11 7.25 -3.70
C ASN A 369 14.68 8.11 -2.54
N ASN A 370 14.39 7.73 -1.30
CA ASN A 370 14.79 8.46 -0.10
C ASN A 370 16.30 8.37 0.23
N GLY A 371 17.07 7.60 -0.56
CA GLY A 371 18.53 7.59 -0.53
C GLY A 371 19.15 7.65 -1.92
N PRO A 372 20.33 7.06 -2.16
CA PRO A 372 20.95 7.11 -3.48
C PRO A 372 20.12 6.40 -4.56
N GLY A 373 20.21 6.89 -5.80
CA GLY A 373 19.58 6.23 -6.94
C GLY A 373 20.24 4.87 -7.22
N ILE A 374 21.51 4.91 -7.62
CA ILE A 374 22.34 3.73 -7.86
C ILE A 374 23.57 3.80 -6.96
N TYR A 375 23.74 2.80 -6.10
CA TYR A 375 24.78 2.74 -5.08
C TYR A 375 25.61 1.46 -5.17
N GLY A 376 26.85 1.56 -5.65
CA GLY A 376 27.77 0.44 -5.76
C GLY A 376 28.92 0.53 -4.77
N GLU A 377 29.07 -0.47 -3.91
CA GLU A 377 30.10 -0.54 -2.86
C GLU A 377 30.99 -1.77 -3.02
N TYR A 378 32.28 -1.68 -2.67
CA TYR A 378 33.24 -2.78 -2.72
C TYR A 378 33.51 -3.42 -4.12
N TYR A 379 34.52 -4.28 -4.19
CA TYR A 379 35.49 -4.40 -5.30
C TYR A 379 35.02 -5.04 -6.63
N LEU A 380 35.61 -4.58 -7.74
CA LEU A 380 35.84 -5.27 -9.03
C LEU A 380 34.62 -5.75 -9.86
N LYS A 381 33.48 -5.08 -9.71
CA LYS A 381 32.31 -5.28 -10.58
C LYS A 381 32.31 -4.38 -11.81
N SER A 382 31.68 -4.84 -12.88
CA SER A 382 31.48 -4.06 -14.10
C SER A 382 30.08 -3.45 -14.14
N TRP A 383 29.98 -2.20 -14.58
CA TRP A 383 28.74 -1.43 -14.68
C TRP A 383 28.51 -0.98 -16.12
N VAL A 384 27.29 -1.21 -16.60
CA VAL A 384 26.75 -0.62 -17.83
C VAL A 384 25.49 0.13 -17.43
N ILE A 385 25.54 1.46 -17.48
CA ILE A 385 24.45 2.34 -17.06
C ILE A 385 24.14 3.24 -18.26
N THR A 386 23.15 2.87 -19.07
CA THR A 386 22.91 3.59 -20.33
C THR A 386 21.45 3.96 -20.58
N GLY A 387 21.17 5.17 -21.04
CA GLY A 387 19.80 5.56 -21.42
C GLY A 387 18.86 5.78 -20.23
N ASN A 388 19.37 5.88 -19.00
CA ASN A 388 18.53 5.96 -17.80
C ASN A 388 18.17 7.39 -17.42
N THR A 389 17.05 7.53 -16.71
CA THR A 389 16.72 8.74 -15.96
C THR A 389 16.94 8.47 -14.47
N ILE A 390 17.93 9.14 -13.87
CA ILE A 390 18.28 9.03 -12.45
C ILE A 390 17.99 10.38 -11.81
N LYS A 391 16.83 10.52 -11.15
CA LYS A 391 16.29 11.84 -10.84
C LYS A 391 15.65 11.95 -9.45
N ASP A 392 15.83 13.10 -8.81
CA ASP A 392 15.11 13.46 -7.57
C ASP A 392 15.28 12.44 -6.43
N ASN A 393 16.38 11.67 -6.44
CA ASN A 393 16.72 10.82 -5.31
C ASN A 393 17.34 11.68 -4.21
N LEU A 394 16.92 11.49 -2.95
CA LEU A 394 17.41 12.33 -1.85
C LEU A 394 18.92 12.17 -1.62
N GLY A 395 19.51 11.03 -2.00
CA GLY A 395 20.95 10.78 -1.98
C GLY A 395 21.67 11.09 -3.31
N THR A 396 22.92 10.64 -3.45
CA THR A 396 23.66 10.74 -4.72
C THR A 396 22.94 9.94 -5.81
N GLY A 397 22.78 10.53 -7.00
CA GLY A 397 22.13 9.87 -8.13
C GLY A 397 22.86 8.58 -8.53
N LEU A 398 24.17 8.68 -8.75
CA LEU A 398 25.02 7.53 -9.06
C LEU A 398 26.30 7.58 -8.22
N TYR A 399 26.54 6.57 -7.41
CA TYR A 399 27.78 6.45 -6.63
C TYR A 399 28.37 5.06 -6.82
N LEU A 400 29.60 4.98 -7.33
CA LEU A 400 30.32 3.71 -7.54
C LEU A 400 31.69 3.74 -6.86
N TYR A 401 31.92 2.82 -5.93
CA TYR A 401 33.19 2.65 -5.21
C TYR A 401 33.95 1.40 -5.67
N SER A 402 35.17 1.62 -6.14
CA SER A 402 36.13 0.63 -6.63
C SER A 402 35.60 -0.34 -7.73
N PRO A 403 34.87 0.13 -8.76
CA PRO A 403 34.45 -0.71 -9.86
C PRO A 403 35.62 -1.11 -10.78
N SER A 404 35.44 -2.17 -11.59
CA SER A 404 36.37 -2.63 -12.62
C SER A 404 36.15 -1.85 -13.92
N ASN A 405 35.19 -2.27 -14.76
CA ASN A 405 34.79 -1.57 -15.98
C ASN A 405 33.51 -0.76 -15.73
N VAL A 406 33.47 0.47 -16.23
CA VAL A 406 32.31 1.36 -16.07
C VAL A 406 32.01 2.00 -17.42
N ILE A 407 30.79 1.82 -17.89
CA ILE A 407 30.21 2.52 -19.04
C ILE A 407 28.98 3.25 -18.54
N VAL A 408 29.00 4.58 -18.60
CA VAL A 408 27.87 5.44 -18.24
C VAL A 408 27.59 6.34 -19.42
N SER A 409 26.52 6.08 -20.16
CA SER A 409 26.21 6.89 -21.35
C SER A 409 24.75 7.20 -21.59
N ASN A 410 24.46 8.35 -22.19
CA ASN A 410 23.09 8.74 -22.54
C ASN A 410 22.12 8.79 -21.34
N ASN A 411 22.59 9.08 -20.13
CA ASN A 411 21.74 9.18 -18.94
C ASN A 411 21.36 10.63 -18.65
N VAL A 412 20.20 10.83 -18.02
CA VAL A 412 19.80 12.10 -17.40
C VAL A 412 19.97 11.95 -15.89
N ILE A 413 20.90 12.69 -15.28
CA ILE A 413 21.22 12.63 -13.85
C ILE A 413 20.99 14.00 -13.22
N SER A 414 19.80 14.23 -12.64
CA SER A 414 19.39 15.58 -12.21
C SER A 414 18.56 15.58 -10.92
N GLY A 415 18.52 16.69 -10.19
CA GLY A 415 17.66 16.84 -9.02
C GLY A 415 18.00 15.96 -7.80
N ASN A 416 19.04 15.15 -7.88
CA ASN A 416 19.48 14.28 -6.79
C ASN A 416 20.26 15.06 -5.72
N GLY A 417 20.37 14.52 -4.50
CA GLY A 417 21.21 15.08 -3.43
C GLY A 417 22.70 15.19 -3.78
N GLY A 418 23.17 14.35 -4.72
CA GLY A 418 24.48 14.42 -5.35
C GLY A 418 24.41 13.95 -6.82
N GLY A 419 25.40 14.31 -7.65
CA GLY A 419 25.42 13.96 -9.07
C GLY A 419 25.84 12.52 -9.34
N ALA A 420 26.94 12.37 -10.08
CA ALA A 420 27.60 11.08 -10.30
C ALA A 420 29.00 11.09 -9.66
N GLU A 421 29.30 10.08 -8.84
CA GLU A 421 30.53 9.95 -8.09
C GLU A 421 31.18 8.58 -8.34
N PHE A 422 32.45 8.60 -8.71
CA PHE A 422 33.20 7.38 -9.03
C PHE A 422 34.54 7.39 -8.29
N PHE A 423 34.79 6.34 -7.51
CA PHE A 423 36.00 6.20 -6.71
C PHE A 423 36.78 4.97 -7.14
N TYR A 424 38.10 5.12 -7.30
CA TYR A 424 39.03 3.99 -7.48
C TYR A 424 38.68 3.02 -8.63
N VAL A 425 38.17 3.53 -9.76
CA VAL A 425 37.92 2.74 -10.98
C VAL A 425 39.22 2.03 -11.41
N LYS A 426 39.16 0.72 -11.64
CA LYS A 426 40.37 -0.11 -11.82
C LYS A 426 40.77 -0.29 -13.28
N ASP A 427 39.79 -0.50 -14.15
CA ASP A 427 40.01 -0.83 -15.55
C ASP A 427 39.41 0.27 -16.44
N ASN A 428 38.45 -0.06 -17.32
CA ASN A 428 37.91 0.91 -18.27
C ASN A 428 36.89 1.85 -17.63
N PHE A 429 36.92 3.12 -18.02
CA PHE A 429 35.94 4.14 -17.63
C PHE A 429 35.48 4.94 -18.83
N GLU A 430 34.19 4.87 -19.14
CA GLU A 430 33.52 5.68 -20.15
C GLU A 430 32.37 6.45 -19.50
N PHE A 431 32.37 7.78 -19.67
CA PHE A 431 31.30 8.67 -19.24
C PHE A 431 30.97 9.65 -20.39
N THR A 432 29.95 9.33 -21.19
CA THR A 432 29.67 9.99 -22.48
C THR A 432 28.20 10.37 -22.60
N ASP A 433 27.89 11.53 -23.20
CA ASP A 433 26.51 11.94 -23.52
C ASP A 433 25.51 11.92 -22.34
N ASN A 434 25.98 12.14 -21.11
CA ASN A 434 25.13 12.28 -19.92
C ASN A 434 24.78 13.76 -19.67
N VAL A 435 23.56 14.03 -19.20
CA VAL A 435 23.02 15.39 -18.92
C VAL A 435 22.75 15.59 -17.45
#